data_AF-A0A2T4VCM8-F1
#
_entry.id   AF-A0A2T4VCM8-F1
#
_cell.length_a   1.000
_cell.length_b   1.000
_cell.length_c   1.000
_cell.angle_alpha   90.00
_cell.angle_beta   90.00
_cell.angle_gamma   90.00
#
_symmetry.space_group_name_H-M   'P 1'
#
loop_
_entity.id
_entity.type
_entity.pdbx_description
1 polymer ?
#
loop_
_entity_poly.entity_id
_entity_poly.type
_entity_poly.pdbx_seq_one_letter_code
_entity_poly.pdbx_strand_id
1 'polypeptide(L)'
;MFFTKVFYEDKEIENERLELTDKKSLYFLGHNLTLRNCTLVLKVSARNLFFDAVRFIDCTFEVKQELKNHQQWVFASLKGCRFKGRLSGCDFGRWPGYSEGWEHGSIEDCDFTEARLDGCRFHGCDVRTLRFPKWPCFTFLDPVGRSRELATVEWPGSIGPVVIEDLARYPPSTVALTWFAPDFAKRSGTTAEALKAVIEKFDCIVY
;
A
#
# COMPACT_ATOMS: atom_id res chain seq x y z
N MET A 1 14.92 22.77 -14.50
CA MET A 1 15.31 21.37 -14.79
C MET A 1 14.24 20.78 -15.68
N PHE A 2 14.57 20.33 -16.88
CA PHE A 2 13.60 19.72 -17.79
C PHE A 2 13.49 18.22 -17.49
N PHE A 3 12.26 17.73 -17.39
CA PHE A 3 11.97 16.30 -17.27
C PHE A 3 11.55 15.75 -18.62
N THR A 4 12.02 14.54 -18.94
CA THR A 4 11.49 13.76 -20.06
C THR A 4 10.14 13.19 -19.64
N LYS A 5 9.13 13.26 -20.50
CA LYS A 5 7.84 12.60 -20.24
C LYS A 5 7.80 11.29 -21.03
N VAL A 6 7.46 10.20 -20.35
CA VAL A 6 7.34 8.86 -20.91
C VAL A 6 5.92 8.38 -20.69
N PHE A 7 5.21 8.07 -21.77
CA PHE A 7 3.80 7.68 -21.73
C PHE A 7 3.63 6.22 -22.14
N TYR A 8 2.85 5.49 -21.36
CA TYR A 8 2.33 4.16 -21.68
C TYR A 8 0.81 4.25 -21.62
N GLU A 9 0.17 4.29 -22.78
CA GLU A 9 -1.27 4.50 -22.94
C GLU A 9 -1.78 3.70 -24.15
N ASP A 10 -3.08 3.40 -24.16
CA ASP A 10 -3.84 2.77 -25.26
C ASP A 10 -3.21 1.49 -25.84
N LYS A 11 -2.73 0.60 -24.96
CA LYS A 11 -2.13 -0.67 -25.36
C LYS A 11 -2.18 -1.74 -24.29
N GLU A 12 -1.90 -2.96 -24.72
CA GLU A 12 -1.62 -4.10 -23.86
C GLU A 12 -0.13 -4.43 -23.93
N ILE A 13 0.48 -4.67 -22.77
CA ILE A 13 1.88 -5.08 -22.64
C ILE A 13 1.92 -6.39 -21.86
N GLU A 14 2.53 -7.42 -22.42
CA GLU A 14 2.55 -8.74 -21.81
C GLU A 14 3.96 -9.30 -21.70
N ASN A 15 4.27 -9.96 -20.58
CA ASN A 15 5.53 -10.69 -20.36
C ASN A 15 6.79 -9.82 -20.46
N GLU A 16 6.66 -8.51 -20.24
CA GLU A 16 7.75 -7.56 -20.37
C GLU A 16 8.35 -7.15 -19.02
N ARG A 17 9.61 -6.71 -19.06
CA ARG A 17 10.27 -6.05 -17.94
C ARG A 17 10.38 -4.55 -18.20
N LEU A 18 9.62 -3.75 -17.47
CA LEU A 18 9.62 -2.29 -17.58
C LEU A 18 10.51 -1.69 -16.49
N GLU A 19 11.56 -1.00 -16.89
CA GLU A 19 12.49 -0.35 -15.97
C GLU A 19 12.21 1.15 -15.84
N LEU A 20 11.44 1.53 -14.81
CA LEU A 20 11.13 2.92 -14.49
C LEU A 20 12.20 3.47 -13.55
N THR A 21 13.37 3.78 -14.11
CA THR A 21 14.60 4.03 -13.33
C THR A 21 15.24 5.39 -13.58
N ASP A 22 14.88 6.10 -14.65
CA ASP A 22 15.43 7.43 -14.93
C ASP A 22 14.79 8.50 -14.03
N LYS A 23 15.60 9.07 -13.14
CA LYS A 23 15.18 10.11 -12.19
C LYS A 23 14.86 11.45 -12.87
N LYS A 24 15.24 11.63 -14.13
CA LYS A 24 14.89 12.79 -14.96
C LYS A 24 13.66 12.54 -15.83
N SER A 25 13.01 11.40 -15.68
CA SER A 25 11.77 11.07 -16.40
C SER A 25 10.54 11.15 -15.49
N LEU A 26 9.42 11.57 -16.06
CA LEU A 26 8.07 11.42 -15.51
C LEU A 26 7.39 10.29 -16.29
N TYR A 27 7.02 9.23 -15.60
CA TYR A 27 6.39 8.05 -16.18
C TYR A 27 4.89 8.11 -15.95
N PHE A 28 4.13 8.17 -17.04
CA PHE A 28 2.67 8.13 -17.06
C PHE A 28 2.24 6.75 -17.55
N LEU A 29 1.60 5.97 -16.69
CA LEU A 29 1.02 4.68 -17.00
C LEU A 29 -0.48 4.82 -16.79
N GLY A 30 -1.24 4.89 -17.86
CA GLY A 30 -2.67 5.11 -17.74
C GLY A 30 -3.42 5.03 -19.05
N HIS A 31 -4.69 5.45 -19.04
CA HIS A 31 -5.59 5.51 -20.20
C HIS A 31 -5.57 4.23 -21.06
N ASN A 32 -6.47 3.29 -20.76
CA ASN A 32 -6.61 2.01 -21.47
C ASN A 32 -5.32 1.16 -21.52
N LEU A 33 -4.37 1.38 -20.61
CA LEU A 33 -3.18 0.54 -20.49
C LEU A 33 -3.50 -0.72 -19.66
N THR A 34 -3.22 -1.89 -20.24
CA THR A 34 -3.20 -3.16 -19.51
C THR A 34 -1.79 -3.75 -19.54
N LEU A 35 -1.28 -4.15 -18.37
CA LEU A 35 -0.04 -4.91 -18.25
C LEU A 35 -0.37 -6.30 -17.68
N ARG A 36 0.08 -7.35 -18.36
CA ARG A 36 -0.09 -8.74 -17.91
C ARG A 36 1.23 -9.45 -17.75
N ASN A 37 1.42 -10.17 -16.65
CA ASN A 37 2.63 -10.97 -16.42
C ASN A 37 3.93 -10.14 -16.54
N CYS A 38 3.85 -8.83 -16.31
CA CYS A 38 4.96 -7.91 -16.47
C CYS A 38 5.72 -7.74 -15.15
N THR A 39 7.01 -7.42 -15.24
CA THR A 39 7.79 -6.97 -14.09
C THR A 39 8.07 -5.48 -14.20
N LEU A 40 7.64 -4.70 -13.21
CA LEU A 40 7.89 -3.27 -13.13
C LEU A 40 8.97 -2.98 -12.08
N VAL A 41 10.11 -2.46 -12.53
CA VAL A 41 11.21 -2.04 -11.66
C VAL A 41 11.04 -0.56 -11.34
N LEU A 42 10.70 -0.26 -10.10
CA LEU A 42 10.47 1.12 -9.66
C LEU A 42 11.72 1.63 -8.93
N LYS A 43 12.49 2.50 -9.60
CA LYS A 43 13.68 3.18 -9.02
C LYS A 43 13.58 4.71 -9.16
N VAL A 44 12.37 5.22 -9.06
CA VAL A 44 12.06 6.66 -9.05
C VAL A 44 11.22 7.02 -7.83
N SER A 45 11.12 8.31 -7.52
CA SER A 45 10.24 8.79 -6.45
C SER A 45 8.77 8.80 -6.89
N ALA A 46 7.84 8.81 -5.93
CA ALA A 46 6.40 8.89 -6.20
C ALA A 46 6.00 10.05 -7.11
N ARG A 47 6.68 11.20 -7.03
CA ARG A 47 6.45 12.38 -7.89
C ARG A 47 6.80 12.18 -9.38
N ASN A 48 7.50 11.09 -9.72
CA ASN A 48 7.95 10.76 -11.07
C ASN A 48 7.13 9.62 -11.68
N LEU A 49 6.16 9.08 -10.95
CA LEU A 49 5.35 7.93 -11.33
C LEU A 49 3.90 8.33 -11.25
N PHE A 50 3.14 8.13 -12.32
CA PHE A 50 1.74 8.50 -12.41
C PHE A 50 0.92 7.32 -12.90
N PHE A 51 -0.10 6.96 -12.13
CA PHE A 51 -1.09 5.95 -12.47
C PHE A 51 -2.46 6.59 -12.63
N ASP A 52 -3.16 6.21 -13.70
CA ASP A 52 -4.52 6.66 -13.98
C ASP A 52 -5.26 5.64 -14.85
N ALA A 53 -6.33 5.02 -14.35
CA ALA A 53 -7.09 3.99 -15.06
C ALA A 53 -6.26 2.84 -15.68
N VAL A 54 -5.12 2.49 -15.07
CA VAL A 54 -4.24 1.40 -15.53
C VAL A 54 -4.61 0.06 -14.89
N ARG A 55 -4.53 -1.02 -15.67
CA ARG A 55 -4.77 -2.39 -15.19
C ARG A 55 -3.46 -3.17 -15.12
N PHE A 56 -3.14 -3.70 -13.95
CA PHE A 56 -2.05 -4.64 -13.74
C PHE A 56 -2.62 -6.01 -13.36
N ILE A 57 -2.24 -7.03 -14.11
CA ILE A 57 -2.74 -8.40 -13.94
C ILE A 57 -1.52 -9.32 -13.86
N ASP A 58 -1.39 -10.04 -12.75
CA ASP A 58 -0.29 -10.98 -12.50
C ASP A 58 1.11 -10.33 -12.65
N CYS A 59 1.21 -9.03 -12.36
CA CYS A 59 2.45 -8.27 -12.46
C CYS A 59 3.29 -8.36 -11.18
N THR A 60 4.61 -8.21 -11.30
CA THR A 60 5.52 -8.05 -10.17
C THR A 60 6.08 -6.63 -10.11
N PHE A 61 5.92 -5.97 -8.97
CA PHE A 61 6.54 -4.68 -8.67
C PHE A 61 7.81 -4.87 -7.85
N GLU A 62 8.96 -4.56 -8.45
CA GLU A 62 10.26 -4.50 -7.77
C GLU A 62 10.58 -3.06 -7.36
N VAL A 63 10.24 -2.68 -6.13
CA VAL A 63 10.47 -1.34 -5.58
C VAL A 63 11.91 -1.21 -5.09
N LYS A 64 12.81 -0.79 -5.98
CA LYS A 64 14.26 -0.61 -5.72
C LYS A 64 14.58 0.70 -5.00
N GLN A 65 13.71 1.71 -5.13
CA GLN A 65 13.74 2.93 -4.33
C GLN A 65 12.43 3.00 -3.54
N GLU A 66 12.50 3.31 -2.24
CA GLU A 66 11.30 3.39 -1.40
C GLU A 66 10.26 4.34 -2.01
N LEU A 67 9.04 3.81 -2.18
CA LEU A 67 7.92 4.55 -2.72
C LEU A 67 7.10 5.12 -1.57
N LYS A 68 7.21 6.44 -1.36
CA LYS A 68 6.57 7.15 -0.26
C LYS A 68 5.34 7.92 -0.75
N ASN A 69 4.21 7.77 -0.05
CA ASN A 69 2.99 8.54 -0.27
C ASN A 69 2.51 8.54 -1.74
N HIS A 70 2.71 7.44 -2.46
CA HIS A 70 2.22 7.33 -3.82
C HIS A 70 0.74 6.93 -3.78
N GLN A 71 -0.14 7.93 -3.74
CA GLN A 71 -1.58 7.66 -3.59
C GLN A 71 -2.25 7.17 -4.86
N GLN A 72 -1.59 7.24 -6.01
CA GLN A 72 -2.23 6.91 -7.27
C GLN A 72 -2.48 5.41 -7.50
N TRP A 73 -2.07 4.55 -6.58
CA TRP A 73 -2.53 3.16 -6.53
C TRP A 73 -4.06 3.06 -6.46
N VAL A 74 -4.75 4.04 -5.87
CA VAL A 74 -6.24 4.08 -5.85
C VAL A 74 -6.85 4.31 -7.24
N PHE A 75 -6.08 4.76 -8.23
CA PHE A 75 -6.52 4.91 -9.62
C PHE A 75 -6.11 3.70 -10.48
N ALA A 76 -5.40 2.73 -9.91
CA ALA A 76 -5.01 1.51 -10.60
C ALA A 76 -5.94 0.35 -10.23
N SER A 77 -6.05 -0.61 -11.14
CA SER A 77 -6.63 -1.92 -10.90
C SER A 77 -5.51 -2.95 -10.79
N LEU A 78 -5.47 -3.69 -9.68
CA LEU A 78 -4.43 -4.64 -9.31
C LEU A 78 -5.05 -6.02 -9.10
N LYS A 79 -4.72 -6.99 -9.95
CA LYS A 79 -5.18 -8.38 -9.77
C LYS A 79 -3.98 -9.32 -9.81
N GLY A 80 -3.85 -10.21 -8.83
CA GLY A 80 -2.78 -11.22 -8.82
C GLY A 80 -1.35 -10.64 -8.69
N CYS A 81 -1.22 -9.35 -8.38
CA CYS A 81 0.08 -8.67 -8.43
C CYS A 81 0.93 -8.95 -7.19
N ARG A 82 2.24 -9.03 -7.37
CA ARG A 82 3.22 -9.20 -6.28
C ARG A 82 4.03 -7.92 -6.06
N PHE A 83 4.26 -7.57 -4.80
CA PHE A 83 5.05 -6.41 -4.39
C PHE A 83 6.31 -6.83 -3.64
N LYS A 84 7.45 -6.26 -4.04
CA LYS A 84 8.74 -6.44 -3.38
C LYS A 84 9.36 -5.09 -3.08
N GLY A 85 10.03 -4.95 -1.94
CA GLY A 85 10.71 -3.72 -1.55
C GLY A 85 9.91 -2.86 -0.57
N ARG A 86 10.18 -1.55 -0.51
CA ARG A 86 9.67 -0.67 0.56
C ARG A 86 8.61 0.28 0.06
N LEU A 87 7.44 0.26 0.70
CA LEU A 87 6.34 1.19 0.45
C LEU A 87 5.90 1.81 1.78
N SER A 88 5.75 3.13 1.81
CA SER A 88 5.39 3.85 3.03
C SER A 88 4.30 4.86 2.73
N GLY A 89 3.24 4.91 3.54
CA GLY A 89 2.14 5.85 3.37
C GLY A 89 1.34 5.70 2.08
N CYS A 90 1.34 4.52 1.46
CA CYS A 90 0.62 4.28 0.20
C CYS A 90 -0.79 3.74 0.47
N ASP A 91 -1.77 4.24 -0.27
CA ASP A 91 -3.17 3.78 -0.17
C ASP A 91 -3.56 2.96 -1.39
N PHE A 92 -4.08 1.76 -1.16
CA PHE A 92 -4.50 0.82 -2.18
C PHE A 92 -6.01 0.63 -2.14
N GLY A 93 -6.57 0.17 -3.26
CA GLY A 93 -7.98 -0.17 -3.34
C GLY A 93 -8.87 1.05 -3.53
N ARG A 94 -10.19 0.83 -3.45
CA ARG A 94 -11.19 1.81 -3.86
C ARG A 94 -11.46 2.76 -2.72
N TRP A 95 -11.16 4.04 -2.94
CA TRP A 95 -11.45 5.11 -1.98
C TRP A 95 -12.66 5.93 -2.44
N PRO A 96 -13.86 5.72 -1.84
CA PRO A 96 -15.06 6.49 -2.18
C PRO A 96 -14.87 7.99 -1.97
N GLY A 97 -15.29 8.81 -2.94
CA GLY A 97 -15.15 10.27 -2.92
C GLY A 97 -13.76 10.79 -3.30
N TYR A 98 -12.81 9.91 -3.66
CA TYR A 98 -11.48 10.29 -4.12
C TYR A 98 -11.10 9.58 -5.43
N SER A 99 -11.31 8.26 -5.50
CA SER A 99 -11.13 7.45 -6.72
C SER A 99 -12.47 6.90 -7.17
N GLU A 100 -13.18 7.69 -7.97
CA GLU A 100 -14.50 7.36 -8.51
C GLU A 100 -14.38 6.69 -9.87
N GLY A 101 -15.32 5.81 -10.23
CA GLY A 101 -15.22 4.93 -11.42
C GLY A 101 -15.15 3.46 -11.05
N TRP A 102 -15.51 2.59 -12.00
CA TRP A 102 -15.41 1.13 -11.85
C TRP A 102 -14.01 0.62 -12.24
N GLU A 103 -13.29 1.41 -13.02
CA GLU A 103 -11.93 1.21 -13.51
C GLU A 103 -10.85 1.47 -12.44
N HIS A 104 -11.22 2.19 -11.37
CA HIS A 104 -10.31 2.65 -10.33
C HIS A 104 -10.36 1.82 -9.05
N GLY A 105 -9.17 1.61 -8.48
CA GLY A 105 -9.01 1.14 -7.10
C GLY A 105 -9.46 -0.29 -6.87
N SER A 106 -9.49 -1.15 -7.89
CA SER A 106 -9.68 -2.58 -7.62
C SER A 106 -8.36 -3.19 -7.13
N ILE A 107 -8.42 -4.00 -6.07
CA ILE A 107 -7.29 -4.79 -5.60
C ILE A 107 -7.78 -6.16 -5.13
N GLU A 108 -7.21 -7.23 -5.69
CA GLU A 108 -7.62 -8.61 -5.46
C GLU A 108 -6.42 -9.55 -5.69
N ASP A 109 -6.31 -10.61 -4.90
CA ASP A 109 -5.30 -11.67 -5.06
C ASP A 109 -3.85 -11.18 -5.02
N CYS A 110 -3.58 -10.04 -4.38
CA CYS A 110 -2.25 -9.43 -4.35
C CYS A 110 -1.39 -9.97 -3.20
N ASP A 111 -0.08 -10.07 -3.48
CA ASP A 111 0.93 -10.59 -2.56
C ASP A 111 1.94 -9.52 -2.15
N PHE A 112 1.93 -9.15 -0.88
CA PHE A 112 2.86 -8.20 -0.25
C PHE A 112 3.86 -8.89 0.68
N THR A 113 3.97 -10.23 0.67
CA THR A 113 4.82 -10.97 1.62
C THR A 113 6.31 -10.65 1.51
N GLU A 114 6.77 -10.19 0.33
CA GLU A 114 8.14 -9.74 0.08
C GLU A 114 8.29 -8.20 0.18
N ALA A 115 7.23 -7.50 0.58
CA ALA A 115 7.23 -6.06 0.77
C ALA A 115 7.43 -5.71 2.25
N ARG A 116 8.01 -4.54 2.49
CA ARG A 116 7.97 -3.84 3.76
C ARG A 116 6.96 -2.69 3.61
N LEU A 117 5.90 -2.75 4.38
CA LEU A 117 4.82 -1.76 4.38
C LEU A 117 4.85 -0.94 5.66
N ASP A 118 4.76 0.38 5.57
CA ASP A 118 4.75 1.26 6.73
C ASP A 118 3.74 2.40 6.59
N GLY A 119 2.63 2.31 7.33
CA GLY A 119 1.52 3.26 7.24
C GLY A 119 0.73 3.14 5.93
N CYS A 120 0.67 1.95 5.34
CA CYS A 120 -0.09 1.72 4.10
C CYS A 120 -1.51 1.28 4.41
N ARG A 121 -2.51 1.84 3.71
CA ARG A 121 -3.93 1.50 3.88
C ARG A 121 -4.48 0.74 2.68
N PHE A 122 -5.50 -0.06 2.94
CA PHE A 122 -6.24 -0.80 1.92
C PHE A 122 -7.71 -0.45 2.08
N HIS A 123 -8.33 -0.07 0.96
CA HIS A 123 -9.68 0.46 0.93
C HIS A 123 -10.62 -0.43 0.10
N GLY A 124 -11.82 -0.70 0.63
CA GLY A 124 -12.95 -1.22 -0.13
C GLY A 124 -12.74 -2.58 -0.81
N CYS A 125 -11.78 -3.38 -0.34
CA CYS A 125 -11.40 -4.67 -0.91
C CYS A 125 -11.66 -5.84 0.04
N ASP A 126 -11.73 -7.06 -0.49
CA ASP A 126 -11.74 -8.27 0.35
C ASP A 126 -10.32 -8.61 0.81
N VAL A 127 -10.02 -8.27 2.06
CA VAL A 127 -8.70 -8.50 2.68
C VAL A 127 -8.29 -9.97 2.71
N ARG A 128 -9.22 -10.93 2.59
CA ARG A 128 -8.92 -12.38 2.58
C ARG A 128 -8.19 -12.81 1.31
N THR A 129 -8.29 -12.02 0.24
CA THR A 129 -7.58 -12.25 -1.02
C THR A 129 -6.14 -11.72 -0.97
N LEU A 130 -5.80 -10.91 0.03
CA LEU A 130 -4.49 -10.26 0.14
C LEU A 130 -3.56 -11.07 1.03
N ARG A 131 -2.27 -11.13 0.67
CA ARG A 131 -1.23 -11.70 1.52
C ARG A 131 -0.36 -10.58 2.08
N PHE A 132 -0.54 -10.26 3.35
CA PHE A 132 0.26 -9.23 4.05
C PHE A 132 1.65 -9.74 4.45
N PRO A 133 2.65 -8.85 4.57
CA PRO A 133 3.94 -9.21 5.13
C PRO A 133 3.81 -9.61 6.61
N LYS A 134 4.62 -10.60 7.00
CA LYS A 134 4.74 -11.04 8.39
C LYS A 134 5.67 -10.11 9.18
N TRP A 135 5.80 -10.39 10.47
CA TRP A 135 6.69 -9.74 11.41
C TRP A 135 8.09 -9.61 10.79
N PRO A 136 8.70 -8.41 10.82
CA PRO A 136 8.36 -7.23 11.64
C PRO A 136 7.28 -6.28 11.08
N CYS A 137 6.55 -6.65 10.02
CA CYS A 137 5.32 -5.95 9.67
C CYS A 137 4.14 -6.52 10.46
N PHE A 138 3.11 -5.69 10.65
CA PHE A 138 1.82 -6.12 11.20
C PHE A 138 0.69 -5.30 10.59
N THR A 139 -0.49 -5.87 10.52
CA THR A 139 -1.66 -5.28 9.86
C THR A 139 -2.87 -5.33 10.78
N PHE A 140 -3.45 -4.16 11.06
CA PHE A 140 -4.78 -4.07 11.65
C PHE A 140 -5.83 -4.44 10.59
N LEU A 141 -6.68 -5.42 10.89
CA LEU A 141 -7.84 -5.78 10.08
C LEU A 141 -9.08 -5.06 10.60
N ASP A 142 -9.84 -4.43 9.70
CA ASP A 142 -10.98 -3.55 10.02
C ASP A 142 -10.66 -2.54 11.15
N PRO A 143 -9.62 -1.70 10.97
CA PRO A 143 -9.17 -0.78 12.02
C PRO A 143 -10.26 0.21 12.45
N VAL A 144 -11.15 0.60 11.54
CA VAL A 144 -12.24 1.55 11.82
C VAL A 144 -13.31 0.88 12.69
N GLY A 145 -13.81 -0.29 12.27
CA GLY A 145 -14.84 -1.04 13.00
C GLY A 145 -14.35 -1.56 14.35
N ARG A 146 -13.06 -1.87 14.48
CA ARG A 146 -12.43 -2.38 15.71
C ARG A 146 -11.73 -1.31 16.56
N SER A 147 -11.83 -0.04 16.19
CA SER A 147 -11.22 1.08 16.92
C SER A 147 -11.51 1.04 18.43
N ARG A 148 -12.75 0.73 18.83
CA ARG A 148 -13.14 0.61 20.25
C ARG A 148 -12.46 -0.56 20.97
N GLU A 149 -12.36 -1.71 20.31
CA GLU A 149 -11.67 -2.89 20.83
C GLU A 149 -10.18 -2.58 21.04
N LEU A 150 -9.54 -1.99 20.04
CA LEU A 150 -8.14 -1.59 20.08
C LEU A 150 -7.87 -0.57 21.20
N ALA A 151 -8.83 0.32 21.50
CA ALA A 151 -8.72 1.31 22.56
C ALA A 151 -8.86 0.75 24.00
N THR A 152 -9.15 -0.55 24.17
CA THR A 152 -9.35 -1.15 25.51
C THR A 152 -8.06 -1.44 26.29
N VAL A 153 -6.90 -1.33 25.64
CA VAL A 153 -5.60 -1.63 26.26
C VAL A 153 -4.69 -0.40 26.27
N GLU A 154 -3.74 -0.40 27.19
CA GLU A 154 -2.66 0.58 27.17
C GLU A 154 -1.65 0.23 26.07
N TRP A 155 -1.58 1.07 25.05
CA TRP A 155 -0.58 0.97 24.00
C TRP A 155 0.72 1.68 24.42
N PRO A 156 1.89 1.12 24.11
CA PRO A 156 3.14 1.68 24.59
C PRO A 156 3.52 2.96 23.85
N GLY A 157 4.16 3.89 24.56
CA GLY A 157 4.55 5.18 24.02
C GLY A 157 3.34 6.03 23.63
N SER A 158 3.41 6.73 22.50
CA SER A 158 2.33 7.59 22.02
C SER A 158 1.33 6.90 21.08
N ILE A 159 1.39 5.57 20.92
CA ILE A 159 0.58 4.83 19.93
C ILE A 159 -0.92 4.98 20.17
N GLY A 160 -1.36 4.85 21.43
CA GLY A 160 -2.77 5.01 21.80
C GLY A 160 -3.36 6.34 21.32
N PRO A 161 -2.87 7.48 21.83
CA PRO A 161 -3.44 8.79 21.51
C PRO A 161 -3.19 9.25 20.06
N VAL A 162 -2.11 8.82 19.40
CA VAL A 162 -1.77 9.30 18.06
C VAL A 162 -2.36 8.42 16.94
N VAL A 163 -2.52 7.13 17.18
CA VAL A 163 -2.90 6.18 16.14
C VAL A 163 -4.24 5.56 16.44
N ILE A 164 -4.40 4.98 17.63
CA ILE A 164 -5.60 4.21 17.99
C ILE A 164 -6.83 5.11 18.09
N GLU A 165 -6.69 6.29 18.72
CA GLU A 165 -7.79 7.27 18.81
C GLU A 165 -8.20 7.84 17.46
N ASP A 166 -7.29 7.92 16.49
CA ASP A 166 -7.57 8.44 15.15
C ASP A 166 -8.17 7.40 14.20
N LEU A 167 -8.12 6.09 14.53
CA LEU A 167 -8.66 5.02 13.66
C LEU A 167 -10.13 5.23 13.33
N ALA A 168 -10.93 5.68 14.31
CA ALA A 168 -12.36 5.93 14.11
C ALA A 168 -12.65 7.09 13.13
N ARG A 169 -11.65 7.92 12.82
CA ARG A 169 -11.74 9.06 11.88
C ARG A 169 -11.28 8.71 10.47
N TYR A 170 -10.71 7.53 10.27
CA TYR A 170 -10.29 7.09 8.94
C TYR A 170 -11.52 6.86 8.05
N PRO A 171 -11.37 6.95 6.72
CA PRO A 171 -12.46 6.64 5.80
C PRO A 171 -13.05 5.25 6.13
N PRO A 172 -14.38 5.09 6.18
CA PRO A 172 -15.02 3.81 6.49
C PRO A 172 -14.65 2.68 5.52
N SER A 173 -14.14 3.01 4.33
CA SER A 173 -13.60 2.03 3.38
C SER A 173 -12.30 1.39 3.84
N THR A 174 -11.61 1.91 4.86
CA THR A 174 -10.31 1.39 5.31
C THR A 174 -10.48 0.03 5.98
N VAL A 175 -10.19 -1.03 5.23
CA VAL A 175 -10.36 -2.42 5.66
C VAL A 175 -9.07 -3.03 6.22
N ALA A 176 -7.91 -2.46 5.90
CA ALA A 176 -6.64 -2.84 6.52
C ALA A 176 -5.66 -1.67 6.60
N LEU A 177 -4.80 -1.69 7.63
CA LEU A 177 -3.72 -0.72 7.85
C LEU A 177 -2.46 -1.45 8.30
N THR A 178 -1.40 -1.37 7.50
CA THR A 178 -0.13 -2.09 7.75
C THR A 178 0.98 -1.15 8.19
N TRP A 179 1.76 -1.59 9.18
CA TRP A 179 2.90 -0.87 9.74
C TRP A 179 4.16 -1.74 9.77
N PHE A 180 5.31 -1.09 9.75
CA PHE A 180 6.59 -1.73 10.01
C PHE A 180 7.01 -1.41 11.46
N ALA A 181 6.98 -2.42 12.33
CA ALA A 181 7.10 -2.25 13.77
C ALA A 181 8.34 -1.45 14.22
N PRO A 182 9.56 -1.65 13.68
CA PRO A 182 10.73 -0.88 14.11
C PRO A 182 10.60 0.63 13.89
N ASP A 183 10.10 1.04 12.72
CA ASP A 183 9.95 2.46 12.40
C ASP A 183 8.76 3.06 13.15
N PHE A 184 7.66 2.30 13.27
CA PHE A 184 6.48 2.70 14.03
C PHE A 184 6.82 2.90 15.52
N ALA A 185 7.47 1.93 16.16
CA ALA A 185 7.89 2.01 17.55
C ALA A 185 8.84 3.19 17.80
N LYS A 186 9.82 3.41 16.90
CA LYS A 186 10.73 4.55 16.99
C LYS A 186 10.00 5.89 16.96
N ARG A 187 9.04 6.07 16.05
CA ARG A 187 8.24 7.31 15.95
C ARG A 187 7.36 7.54 17.17
N SER A 188 6.94 6.46 17.82
CA SER A 188 6.06 6.52 18.99
C SER A 188 6.79 6.49 20.34
N GLY A 189 8.13 6.52 20.35
CA GLY A 189 8.93 6.52 21.58
C GLY A 189 8.86 5.20 22.36
N THR A 190 8.79 4.06 21.67
CA THR A 190 8.76 2.72 22.27
C THR A 190 9.66 1.72 21.52
N THR A 191 9.58 0.44 21.86
CA THR A 191 10.33 -0.66 21.20
C THR A 191 9.41 -1.58 20.41
N ALA A 192 9.98 -2.30 19.44
CA ALA A 192 9.22 -3.26 18.65
C ALA A 192 8.71 -4.42 19.52
N GLU A 193 9.44 -4.81 20.56
CA GLU A 193 9.08 -5.88 21.48
C GLU A 193 7.89 -5.49 22.37
N ALA A 194 7.90 -4.26 22.92
CA ALA A 194 6.78 -3.74 23.71
C ALA A 194 5.51 -3.64 22.86
N LEU A 195 5.66 -3.18 21.62
CA LEU A 195 4.58 -3.16 20.64
C LEU A 195 4.06 -4.57 20.32
N LYS A 196 4.94 -5.54 20.06
CA LYS A 196 4.57 -6.93 19.76
C LYS A 196 3.75 -7.54 20.90
N ALA A 197 4.16 -7.31 22.15
CA ALA A 197 3.45 -7.83 23.32
C ALA A 197 2.00 -7.31 23.45
N VAL A 198 1.68 -6.14 22.88
CA VAL A 198 0.30 -5.64 22.79
C VAL A 198 -0.41 -6.22 21.58
N ILE A 199 0.25 -6.28 20.43
CA ILE A 199 -0.30 -6.84 19.18
C ILE A 199 -0.79 -8.29 19.37
N GLU A 200 -0.01 -9.12 20.07
CA GLU A 200 -0.32 -10.54 20.32
C GLU A 200 -1.61 -10.77 21.12
N LYS A 201 -2.21 -9.71 21.69
CA LYS A 201 -3.47 -9.79 22.45
C LYS A 201 -4.71 -9.70 21.56
N PHE A 202 -4.56 -9.42 20.27
CA PHE A 202 -5.66 -9.15 19.35
C PHE A 202 -5.69 -10.10 18.17
N ASP A 203 -6.81 -10.82 17.99
CA ASP A 203 -7.04 -11.67 16.81
C ASP A 203 -7.24 -10.86 15.52
N CYS A 204 -7.55 -9.57 15.65
CA CYS A 204 -7.72 -8.67 14.52
C CYS A 204 -6.41 -8.08 13.97
N ILE A 205 -5.26 -8.46 14.54
CA ILE A 205 -3.95 -8.01 14.05
C ILE A 205 -3.18 -9.21 13.52
N VAL A 206 -2.81 -9.16 12.24
CA VAL A 206 -1.97 -10.19 11.62
C VAL A 206 -0.51 -9.73 11.59
N TYR A 207 0.41 -10.66 11.81
CA TYR A 207 1.85 -10.45 11.86
C TYR A 207 2.59 -11.79 11.60
#